data_AF-A0A8X6NZ11-F1
#
_entry.id   AF-A0A8X6NZ11-F1
#
_cell.length_a   1.000
_cell.length_b   1.000
_cell.length_c   1.000
_cell.angle_alpha   90.00
_cell.angle_beta   90.00
_cell.angle_gamma   90.00
#
_symmetry.space_group_name_H-M   'P 1'
#
loop_
_entity.id
_entity.type
_entity.pdbx_description
1 polymer ?
#
loop_
_entity_poly.entity_id
_entity_poly.type
_entity_poly.pdbx_seq_one_letter_code
_entity_poly.pdbx_strand_id
1 'polypeptide(L)'
;MAFLTKGKKEDLRTLTWKMGLVVAEDLRILVIKQFILNSEKCEQNSIKIFLTNIIEERLEKNKEAKQMAEQERKKAELEAE
;
A
#
# COMPACT_ATOMS: atom_id res chain seq x y z
N MET A 1 -0.79 3.04 -18.94
CA MET A 1 -1.31 2.30 -17.76
C MET A 1 -0.17 1.81 -16.83
N ALA A 2 0.73 2.71 -16.42
CA ALA A 2 1.95 2.37 -15.65
C ALA A 2 1.89 2.79 -14.16
N PHE A 3 0.73 3.22 -13.65
CA PHE A 3 0.61 3.61 -12.25
C PHE A 3 0.41 2.40 -11.33
N LEU A 4 -0.29 1.35 -11.81
CA LEU A 4 -0.46 0.09 -11.09
C LEU A 4 0.86 -0.67 -10.88
N THR A 5 1.93 -0.35 -11.62
CA THR A 5 3.27 -0.93 -11.40
C THR A 5 4.02 -0.25 -10.26
N LYS A 6 3.59 0.93 -9.78
CA LYS A 6 4.18 1.59 -8.61
C LYS A 6 3.79 0.94 -7.29
N GLY A 7 2.63 0.28 -7.26
CA GLY A 7 2.13 -0.44 -6.09
C GLY A 7 2.65 -1.87 -6.02
N LYS A 8 2.89 -2.35 -4.80
CA LYS A 8 3.13 -3.76 -4.47
C LYS A 8 1.82 -4.55 -4.52
N LYS A 9 1.92 -5.89 -4.47
CA LYS A 9 0.76 -6.80 -4.46
C LYS A 9 -0.23 -6.43 -3.34
N GLU A 10 0.28 -6.09 -2.16
CA GLU A 10 -0.51 -5.66 -1.00
C GLU A 10 -1.25 -4.35 -1.27
N ASP A 11 -0.57 -3.34 -1.83
CA ASP A 11 -1.19 -2.04 -2.14
C ASP A 11 -2.36 -2.22 -3.13
N LEU A 12 -2.19 -3.08 -4.14
CA LEU A 12 -3.22 -3.40 -5.13
C LEU A 12 -4.38 -4.21 -4.54
N ARG A 13 -4.11 -5.03 -3.52
CA ARG A 13 -5.13 -5.77 -2.77
C ARG A 13 -5.95 -4.83 -1.88
N THR A 14 -5.30 -3.89 -1.20
CA THR A 14 -5.99 -2.85 -0.44
C THR A 14 -6.85 -1.97 -1.34
N LEU A 15 -6.34 -1.65 -2.53
CA LEU A 15 -7.08 -0.89 -3.54
C LEU A 15 -8.34 -1.63 -3.98
N THR A 16 -8.25 -2.91 -4.33
CA THR A 16 -9.40 -3.73 -4.71
C THR A 16 -10.41 -3.86 -3.57
N TRP A 17 -9.96 -4.04 -2.33
CA TRP A 17 -10.84 -4.01 -1.16
C TRP A 17 -11.59 -2.68 -1.04
N LYS A 18 -10.90 -1.54 -1.18
CA LYS A 18 -11.54 -0.20 -1.14
C LYS A 18 -12.56 0.00 -2.27
N MET A 19 -12.41 -0.72 -3.38
CA MET A 19 -13.38 -0.75 -4.48
C MET A 19 -14.56 -1.71 -4.24
N GLY A 20 -14.58 -2.43 -3.11
CA GLY A 20 -15.56 -3.48 -2.84
C GLY A 20 -15.33 -4.74 -3.67
N LEU A 21 -14.12 -4.92 -4.22
CA LEU A 21 -13.72 -6.08 -4.99
C LEU A 21 -12.86 -6.98 -4.10
N VAL A 22 -13.38 -8.14 -3.72
CA VAL A 22 -12.63 -9.11 -2.93
C VAL A 22 -11.78 -9.95 -3.88
N VAL A 23 -10.46 -9.84 -3.74
CA VAL A 23 -9.49 -10.68 -4.44
C VAL A 23 -8.82 -11.64 -3.44
N ALA A 24 -8.77 -12.91 -3.81
CA ALA A 24 -8.06 -13.97 -3.10
C ALA A 24 -6.55 -13.65 -2.91
N GLU A 25 -5.96 -14.15 -1.83
CA GLU A 25 -4.55 -13.87 -1.46
C GLU A 25 -3.58 -14.44 -2.50
N ASP A 26 -3.90 -15.61 -3.05
CA ASP A 26 -3.09 -16.34 -4.03
C ASP A 26 -3.17 -15.77 -5.45
N LEU A 27 -4.00 -14.74 -5.69
CA LEU A 27 -4.06 -14.13 -7.00
C LEU A 27 -2.72 -13.50 -7.38
N ARG A 28 -2.33 -13.75 -8.64
CA ARG A 28 -1.14 -13.12 -9.22
C ARG A 28 -1.37 -11.62 -9.34
N ILE A 29 -0.33 -10.84 -9.09
CA ILE A 29 -0.37 -9.37 -9.20
C ILE A 29 -0.89 -8.90 -10.57
N LEU A 30 -0.58 -9.64 -11.63
CA LEU A 30 -1.02 -9.36 -13.00
C LEU A 30 -2.54 -9.51 -13.14
N VAL A 31 -3.12 -10.54 -12.51
CA VAL A 31 -4.58 -10.77 -12.52
C VAL A 31 -5.29 -9.68 -11.72
N ILE A 32 -4.76 -9.29 -10.56
CA ILE A 32 -5.30 -8.18 -9.76
C ILE A 32 -5.31 -6.88 -10.59
N LYS A 33 -4.22 -6.60 -11.32
CA LYS A 33 -4.14 -5.43 -12.21
C LYS A 33 -5.20 -5.48 -13.31
N GLN A 34 -5.38 -6.61 -13.96
CA GLN A 34 -6.43 -6.77 -14.97
C GLN A 34 -7.83 -6.61 -14.36
N PHE A 35 -8.06 -7.12 -13.15
CA PHE A 35 -9.34 -6.97 -12.45
C PHE A 35 -9.69 -5.50 -12.18
N ILE A 36 -8.70 -4.73 -11.74
CA ILE A 36 -8.84 -3.28 -11.52
C ILE A 36 -9.11 -2.56 -12.83
N LEU A 37 -8.41 -2.92 -13.91
CA LEU A 37 -8.55 -2.27 -15.22
C LEU A 37 -9.88 -2.62 -15.92
N ASN A 38 -10.39 -3.83 -15.73
CA ASN A 38 -11.66 -4.29 -16.28
C ASN A 38 -12.87 -3.84 -15.45
N SER A 39 -12.64 -3.25 -14.28
CA SER A 39 -13.72 -2.73 -13.45
C SER A 39 -14.25 -1.43 -14.05
N GLU A 40 -15.42 -1.50 -14.70
CA GLU A 40 -16.16 -0.31 -15.16
C GLU A 40 -16.59 0.61 -14.00
N LYS A 41 -16.56 0.10 -12.77
CA LYS A 41 -16.98 0.83 -11.57
C LYS A 41 -15.99 1.90 -11.11
N CYS A 42 -14.79 2.00 -11.69
CA CYS A 42 -13.78 2.93 -11.20
C CYS A 42 -13.07 3.69 -12.33
N GLU A 43 -13.23 5.01 -12.33
CA GLU A 43 -12.48 5.90 -13.20
C GLU A 43 -10.98 5.80 -12.93
N GLN A 44 -10.17 5.66 -13.99
CA GLN A 44 -8.71 5.54 -13.94
C GLN A 44 -8.04 6.60 -13.04
N ASN A 45 -8.58 7.81 -13.01
CA ASN A 45 -8.07 8.90 -12.18
C ASN A 45 -8.25 8.61 -10.69
N SER A 46 -9.43 8.14 -10.30
CA SER A 46 -9.74 7.72 -8.93
C SER A 46 -8.86 6.55 -8.50
N ILE A 47 -8.68 5.54 -9.36
CA ILE A 47 -7.79 4.39 -9.08
C ILE A 47 -6.36 4.88 -8.79
N LYS A 48 -5.87 5.82 -9.59
CA LYS A 48 -4.53 6.38 -9.43
C LYS A 48 -4.40 7.16 -8.11
N ILE A 49 -5.39 7.97 -7.75
CA ILE A 49 -5.42 8.71 -6.48
C ILE A 49 -5.43 7.73 -5.30
N PHE A 50 -6.33 6.75 -5.32
CA PHE A 50 -6.41 5.75 -4.25
C PHE A 50 -5.11 4.96 -4.10
N LEU A 51 -4.52 4.50 -5.20
CA LEU A 51 -3.26 3.77 -5.13
C LEU A 51 -2.12 4.65 -4.60
N THR A 52 -2.07 5.92 -5.00
CA THR A 52 -1.06 6.88 -4.51
C THR A 52 -1.20 7.06 -3.01
N ASN A 53 -2.41 7.31 -2.51
CA ASN A 53 -2.66 7.46 -1.07
C ASN A 53 -2.28 6.20 -0.27
N ILE A 54 -2.59 5.00 -0.78
CA ILE A 54 -2.21 3.74 -0.12
C ILE A 54 -0.68 3.62 -0.02
N ILE A 55 0.03 3.96 -1.10
CA ILE A 55 1.49 3.92 -1.14
C ILE A 55 2.08 4.93 -0.16
N GLU A 56 1.55 6.16 -0.12
CA GLU A 56 1.98 7.22 0.78
C GLU A 56 1.74 6.86 2.23
N GLU A 57 0.55 6.36 2.59
CA GLU A 57 0.22 5.91 3.94
C GLU A 57 1.17 4.80 4.42
N ARG A 58 1.53 3.85 3.53
CA ARG A 58 2.51 2.82 3.86
C ARG A 58 3.91 3.40 4.10
N LEU A 59 4.33 4.36 3.28
CA LEU A 59 5.64 5.00 3.41
C LEU A 59 5.72 5.82 4.71
N GLU A 60 4.64 6.52 5.06
CA GLU A 60 4.52 7.28 6.30
C GLU A 60 4.61 6.36 7.52
N LYS A 61 3.81 5.29 7.57
CA LYS A 61 3.89 4.29 8.66
C LYS A 61 5.28 3.69 8.82
N ASN A 62 6.00 3.44 7.71
CA ASN A 62 7.36 2.92 7.77
C ASN A 62 8.35 3.96 8.32
N LYS A 63 8.14 5.25 8.00
CA LYS A 63 8.95 6.35 8.54
C LYS A 63 8.72 6.49 10.04
N GLU A 64 7.47 6.47 10.48
CA GLU A 64 7.11 6.53 11.90
C GLU A 64 7.67 5.34 12.68
N ALA A 65 7.55 4.12 12.14
CA ALA A 65 8.13 2.92 12.76
C ALA A 65 9.65 3.02 12.93
N LYS A 66 10.36 3.56 11.94
CA LYS A 66 11.81 3.80 12.03
C LYS A 66 12.16 4.84 13.09
N GLN A 67 11.38 5.92 13.19
CA GLN A 67 11.58 6.95 14.20
C GLN A 67 11.35 6.42 15.61
N MET A 68 10.29 5.61 15.81
CA MET A 68 10.03 4.94 17.09
C MET A 68 11.16 3.98 17.47
N ALA A 69 11.63 3.16 16.53
CA ALA A 69 12.74 2.24 16.78
C ALA A 69 14.05 2.97 17.13
N GLU A 70 14.33 4.12 16.52
CA GLU A 70 15.50 4.93 16.86
C GLU A 70 15.38 5.60 18.23
N GLN A 71 14.19 6.11 18.59
CA GLN A 71 13.94 6.67 19.91
C GLN A 71 14.05 5.61 21.01
N GLU A 72 13.55 4.40 20.74
CA GLU A 72 13.65 3.27 21.68
C GLU A 72 15.12 2.85 21.88
N ARG A 73 15.92 2.79 20.81
CA ARG A 73 17.37 2.54 20.91
C ARG A 73 18.08 3.62 21.72
N LYS A 74 17.82 4.90 21.43
CA LYS A 74 18.42 6.01 22.18
C LYS A 74 18.05 5.99 23.66
N LYS A 75 16.80 5.63 24.00
CA LYS A 75 16.38 5.48 25.40
C LYS A 75 17.07 4.29 26.08
N ALA A 76 17.16 3.15 25.41
CA ALA A 76 17.83 1.97 25.94
C ALA A 76 19.34 2.20 26.15
N GLU A 77 20.01 2.96 25.28
CA GLU A 77 21.41 3.36 25.47
C GLU A 77 21.59 4.31 26.67
N LEU A 78 20.64 5.22 26.90
CA LEU A 78 20.69 6.20 28.00
C LEU A 78 20.32 5.61 29.37
N GLU A 79 19.55 4.52 29.39
CA GLU A 79 19.23 3.75 30.61
C GLU A 79 20.30 2.70 30.94
N ALA A 80 21.20 2.37 30.00
CA ALA A 80 22.28 1.40 30.18
C ALA A 80 23.63 2.03 30.59
N GLU A 81 23.71 3.36 30.63
CA GLU A 81 24.85 4.17 31.11
C GLU A 81 24.62 4.68 32.54
#